data_AF-D6Y3D4-F1
#
_entry.id   AF-D6Y3D4-F1
#
_cell.length_a   1.000
_cell.length_b   1.000
_cell.length_c   1.000
_cell.angle_alpha   90.00
_cell.angle_beta   90.00
_cell.angle_gamma   90.00
#
_symmetry.space_group_name_H-M   'P 1'
#
loop_
_entity.id
_entity.type
_entity.pdbx_description
1 polymer ?
#
loop_
_entity_poly.entity_id
_entity_poly.type
_entity_poly.pdbx_seq_one_letter_code
_entity_poly.pdbx_strand_id
1 'polypeptide(L)' 'MGEFTATIANRLAQAYQELREAASNGDEFLAETLTGEIEDLRRIAEEHGIDVDSLAGEPVDR' A
#
# COMPACT_ATOMS: atom_id res chain seq x y z
N MET A 1 -10.45 14.99 -4.22
CA MET A 1 -10.46 13.51 -4.15
C MET A 1 -11.37 13.10 -3.01
N GLY A 2 -12.14 12.01 -3.16
CA GLY A 2 -13.16 11.61 -2.18
C GLY A 2 -12.59 11.01 -0.90
N GLU A 3 -13.41 10.93 0.16
CA GLU A 3 -13.08 10.31 1.45
C GLU A 3 -12.55 8.88 1.32
N PHE A 4 -13.14 8.12 0.38
CA PHE A 4 -12.71 6.77 0.05
C PHE A 4 -11.27 6.73 -0.49
N THR A 5 -10.92 7.61 -1.43
CA THR A 5 -9.55 7.71 -1.97
C THR A 5 -8.53 8.05 -0.89
N ALA A 6 -8.87 9.00 -0.02
CA ALA A 6 -7.99 9.38 1.10
C ALA A 6 -7.77 8.21 2.07
N THR A 7 -8.82 7.43 2.33
CA THR A 7 -8.76 6.24 3.19
C THR A 7 -7.85 5.16 2.61
N ILE A 8 -8.02 4.82 1.33
CA ILE A 8 -7.19 3.82 0.65
C ILE A 8 -5.73 4.26 0.61
N ALA A 9 -5.46 5.52 0.28
CA ALA A 9 -4.10 6.06 0.26
C ALA A 9 -3.43 5.99 1.63
N ASN A 10 -4.17 6.33 2.70
CA ASN A 10 -3.64 6.28 4.06
C ASN A 10 -3.33 4.85 4.51
N ARG A 11 -4.23 3.89 4.24
CA ARG A 11 -4.00 2.48 4.57
C ARG A 11 -2.82 1.87 3.81
N LEU A 12 -2.70 2.16 2.52
CA LEU A 12 -1.54 1.73 1.74
C LEU A 12 -0.25 2.31 2.30
N ALA A 13 -0.22 3.61 2.61
CA ALA A 13 0.96 4.23 3.19
C ALA A 13 1.36 3.58 4.52
N GLN A 14 0.39 3.30 5.40
CA GLN A 14 0.64 2.63 6.67
C GLN A 14 1.16 1.20 6.47
N ALA A 15 0.49 0.39 5.65
CA ALA A 15 0.90 -0.99 5.39
C ALA A 15 2.31 -1.07 4.78
N TYR A 16 2.68 -0.14 3.89
CA TYR A 16 4.04 -0.05 3.35
C TYR A 16 5.10 0.36 4.39
N GLN A 17 4.75 1.18 5.38
CA GLN A 17 5.66 1.53 6.47
C GLN A 17 5.87 0.31 7.38
N GLU A 18 4.78 -0.32 7.82
CA GLU A 18 4.82 -1.50 8.68
C GLU A 18 5.55 -2.67 7.99
N LEU A 19 5.37 -2.87 6.68
CA LEU A 19 6.06 -3.92 5.93
C LEU A 19 7.57 -3.72 5.95
N ARG A 20 8.01 -2.47 5.82
CA ARG A 20 9.43 -2.11 5.86
C ARG A 20 10.02 -2.39 7.24
N GLU A 21 9.27 -2.11 8.30
CA GLU A 21 9.65 -2.39 9.68
C GLU A 21 9.69 -3.89 9.95
N ALA A 22 8.66 -4.64 9.54
CA ALA A 22 8.59 -6.09 9.67
C ALA A 22 9.78 -6.78 8.97
N ALA A 23 10.06 -6.39 7.72
CA ALA A 23 11.22 -6.89 6.98
C ALA A 23 12.54 -6.54 7.67
N SER A 24 12.67 -5.33 8.21
CA SER A 24 13.90 -4.90 8.91
C SER A 24 14.11 -5.64 10.24
N ASN A 25 13.03 -6.04 10.89
CA ASN A 25 13.05 -6.76 12.16
C ASN A 25 13.12 -8.29 11.98
N GLY A 26 13.05 -8.80 10.74
CA GLY A 26 13.03 -10.22 10.44
C GLY A 26 11.70 -10.92 10.79
N ASP A 27 10.60 -10.16 10.90
CA ASP A 27 9.26 -10.70 11.12
C ASP A 27 8.63 -11.10 9.78
N GLU A 28 9.01 -12.30 9.31
CA GLU A 28 8.58 -12.83 8.02
C GLU A 28 7.06 -13.05 7.94
N PHE A 29 6.43 -13.43 9.05
CA PHE A 29 4.99 -13.66 9.10
C PHE A 29 4.20 -12.36 8.97
N LEU A 30 4.62 -11.32 9.70
CA LEU A 30 4.01 -10.00 9.58
C LEU A 30 4.24 -9.42 8.17
N ALA A 31 5.43 -9.62 7.59
CA ALA A 31 5.73 -9.17 6.24
C ALA A 31 4.85 -9.83 5.18
N GLU A 32 4.60 -11.15 5.28
CA GLU A 32 3.69 -11.86 4.37
C GLU A 32 2.24 -11.36 4.52
N THR A 33 1.79 -11.18 5.77
CA THR A 33 0.44 -10.66 6.07
C THR A 33 0.23 -9.27 5.46
N LEU A 34 1.18 -8.36 5.65
CA LEU A 34 1.09 -6.99 5.13
C LEU A 34 1.18 -6.94 3.61
N THR A 35 1.94 -7.85 3.00
CA THR A 35 2.00 -7.95 1.53
C THR A 35 0.62 -8.29 0.96
N GLY A 36 -0.08 -9.27 1.55
CA GLY A 36 -1.45 -9.61 1.14
C GLY A 36 -2.44 -8.46 1.34
N GLU A 37 -2.35 -7.73 2.46
CA GLU A 37 -3.19 -6.55 2.68
C GLU A 37 -2.96 -5.46 1.62
N ILE A 38 -1.71 -5.21 1.25
CA ILE A 38 -1.37 -4.24 0.20
C ILE A 38 -1.98 -4.68 -1.14
N GLU A 39 -1.88 -5.95 -1.51
CA GLU A 39 -2.48 -6.48 -2.75
C GLU A 39 -4.00 -6.29 -2.76
N ASP A 40 -4.68 -6.60 -1.66
CA ASP A 40 -6.12 -6.40 -1.51
C ASP A 40 -6.52 -4.92 -1.61
N LEU A 41 -5.78 -4.04 -0.95
CA LEU A 41 -6.03 -2.59 -1.01
C LEU A 41 -5.82 -2.02 -2.42
N ARG A 42 -4.80 -2.48 -3.15
CA ARG A 42 -4.56 -2.07 -4.55
C ARG A 42 -5.72 -2.54 -5.43
N ARG A 43 -6.15 -3.79 -5.28
CA ARG A 43 -7.31 -4.33 -6.02
C ARG A 43 -8.59 -3.54 -5.75
N ILE A 44 -8.90 -3.25 -4.47
CA ILE A 44 -10.05 -2.43 -4.10
C ILE A 44 -9.96 -1.05 -4.74
N ALA A 45 -8.77 -0.44 -4.78
CA ALA A 45 -8.59 0.84 -5.42
C ALA A 45 -8.89 0.77 -6.93
N GLU A 46 -8.36 -0.24 -7.62
CA GLU A 46 -8.59 -0.48 -9.05
C GLU A 46 -10.07 -0.70 -9.37
N GLU A 47 -10.77 -1.52 -8.57
CA GLU A 47 -12.21 -1.77 -8.71
C GLU A 47 -13.06 -0.49 -8.60
N HIS A 48 -12.54 0.52 -7.88
CA HIS A 48 -13.15 1.84 -7.71
C HIS A 48 -12.58 2.92 -8.65
N GLY A 49 -11.71 2.54 -9.60
CA GLY A 49 -11.12 3.46 -10.58
C GLY A 49 -10.09 4.43 -9.97
N ILE A 50 -9.44 4.04 -8.88
CA ILE A 50 -8.38 4.81 -8.23
C ILE A 50 -7.03 4.26 -8.68
N ASP A 51 -6.25 5.11 -9.34
CA ASP A 51 -4.88 4.80 -9.70
C ASP A 51 -3.96 5.04 -8.50
N VAL A 52 -3.56 3.94 -7.83
CA VAL A 52 -2.70 3.98 -6.64
C VAL A 52 -1.22 4.12 -6.96
N ASP A 53 -0.81 3.79 -8.18
CA ASP A 53 0.57 3.98 -8.65
C ASP A 53 0.87 5.47 -8.83
N SER A 54 -0.13 6.25 -9.25
CA SER A 54 -0.07 7.71 -9.28
C SER A 54 -0.01 8.36 -7.89
N LEU A 55 -0.38 7.63 -6.82
CA LEU A 55 -0.37 8.13 -5.43
C LEU A 55 0.94 7.80 -4.71
N ALA A 56 1.52 6.64 -5.00
CA ALA A 56 2.87 6.27 -4.58
C ALA A 56 3.86 6.90 -5.57
N GLY A 57 4.11 8.20 -5.42
CA GLY A 57 4.84 9.05 -6.38
C GLY A 57 5.91 8.34 -7.21
N GLU A 58 5.91 8.66 -8.51
CA GLU A 58 6.75 8.07 -9.57
C GLU A 58 8.08 7.50 -9.06
N PRO A 59 8.48 6.28 -9.48
CA PRO A 59 9.89 5.91 -9.40
C PRO A 59 10.66 6.94 -10.22
N VAL A 60 11.32 7.87 -9.54
CA VAL A 60 12.30 8.79 -10.12
C VAL A 60 13.52 7.95 -10.47
N ASP A 61 13.44 7.18 -11.55
CA ASP A 61 14.60 6.62 -12.23
C ASP A 61 14.38 6.76 -13.74
N ARG A 62 15.06 7.78 -14.29
CA ARG A 62 15.28 8.04 -15.71
C ARG A 62 16.77 7.84 -15.98
#